data_AF-A0A7S3M5Z1-F1
#
_entry.id   AF-A0A7S3M5Z1-F1
#
_cell.length_a   1.000
_cell.length_b   1.000
_cell.length_c   1.000
_cell.angle_alpha   90.00
_cell.angle_beta   90.00
_cell.angle_gamma   90.00
#
_symmetry.space_group_name_H-M   'P 1'
#
loop_
_entity.id
_entity.type
_entity.pdbx_description
1 polymer ?
#
loop_
_entity_poly.entity_id
_entity_poly.type
_entity_poly.pdbx_seq_one_letter_code
_entity_poly.pdbx_strand_id
1 'polypeptide(L)'
;CELGAHDASRLNMQIDLFMKTCILPLAKQTHALIICSGCNDDALAASLERVVVPEQVRLGKNCPFKVLTFVWSFEVHYKAYMNEGIAGKVASECNSWGIRLEALTQFMADYQDKNLQRADMIQSSSHVIVFETFEDGKTQM
;
A
#
# COMPACT_ATOMS: atom_id res chain seq x y z
N CYS A 1 9.50 13.50 18.46
CA CYS A 1 8.43 14.25 19.15
C CYS A 1 7.10 13.62 18.77
N GLU A 2 6.48 12.89 19.69
CA GLU A 2 5.11 12.41 19.50
C GLU A 2 4.15 13.59 19.63
N LEU A 3 3.36 13.84 18.59
CA LEU A 3 2.29 14.84 18.65
C LEU A 3 1.22 14.35 19.63
N GLY A 4 0.66 15.25 20.44
CA GLY A 4 -0.48 14.92 21.28
C GLY A 4 -1.66 14.41 20.43
N ALA A 5 -2.48 13.51 20.98
CA ALA A 5 -3.58 12.88 20.22
C ALA A 5 -4.52 13.89 19.53
N HIS A 6 -4.74 15.05 20.15
CA HIS A 6 -5.55 16.14 19.59
C HIS A 6 -4.89 16.83 18.39
N ASP A 7 -3.55 16.96 18.40
CA ASP A 7 -2.78 17.56 17.31
C ASP A 7 -2.66 16.60 16.11
N ALA A 8 -2.48 15.31 16.39
CA ALA A 8 -2.49 14.26 15.36
C ALA A 8 -3.84 14.19 14.62
N SER A 9 -4.95 14.30 15.36
CA SER A 9 -6.30 14.35 14.77
C SER A 9 -6.50 15.56 13.85
N ARG A 10 -6.05 16.74 14.30
CA ARG A 10 -6.14 17.98 13.52
C ARG A 10 -5.28 17.93 12.25
N LEU A 11 -4.08 17.38 12.36
CA LEU A 11 -3.19 17.16 11.21
C LEU A 11 -3.86 16.26 10.17
N ASN A 12 -4.39 15.10 10.59
CA ASN A 12 -5.08 14.17 9.68
C ASN A 12 -6.26 14.83 8.95
N MET A 13 -7.04 15.65 9.66
CA MET A 13 -8.15 16.40 9.06
C MET A 13 -7.68 17.40 8.00
N GLN A 14 -6.55 18.08 8.23
CA GLN A 14 -5.98 19.02 7.26
C GLN A 14 -5.42 18.30 6.03
N ILE A 15 -4.78 17.15 6.20
CA ILE A 15 -4.30 16.32 5.08
C ILE A 15 -5.49 15.81 4.25
N ASP A 16 -6.56 15.34 4.90
CA ASP A 16 -7.79 14.90 4.21
C ASP A 16 -8.45 16.05 3.43
N LEU A 17 -8.45 17.27 4.00
CA LEU A 17 -8.93 18.45 3.31
C LEU A 17 -8.08 18.77 2.08
N PHE A 18 -6.76 18.77 2.21
CA PHE A 18 -5.83 18.99 1.09
C PHE A 18 -6.02 17.95 -0.03
N MET A 19 -6.19 16.67 0.32
CA MET A 19 -6.49 15.62 -0.65
C MET A 19 -7.81 15.89 -1.40
N LYS A 20 -8.86 16.30 -0.68
CA LYS A 20 -10.19 16.60 -1.27
C LYS A 20 -10.19 17.85 -2.14
N THR A 21 -9.48 18.90 -1.73
CA THR A 21 -9.55 20.22 -2.38
C THR A 21 -8.51 20.41 -3.47
N CYS A 22 -7.38 19.72 -3.40
CA CYS A 22 -6.25 19.94 -4.29
C CYS A 22 -5.95 18.71 -5.14
N ILE A 23 -5.59 17.60 -4.50
CA ILE A 23 -5.07 16.42 -5.21
C ILE A 23 -6.15 15.73 -6.04
N LEU A 24 -7.31 15.46 -5.44
CA LEU A 24 -8.38 14.73 -6.11
C LEU A 24 -8.98 15.48 -7.31
N PRO A 25 -9.29 16.79 -7.23
CA PRO A 25 -9.73 17.56 -8.40
C PRO A 25 -8.67 17.60 -9.50
N LEU A 26 -7.40 17.79 -9.14
CA LEU A 26 -6.30 17.80 -10.10
C LEU A 26 -6.20 16.44 -10.82
N ALA A 27 -6.20 15.34 -10.08
CA ALA A 27 -6.13 13.99 -10.64
C ALA A 27 -7.28 13.71 -11.62
N LYS A 28 -8.49 14.19 -11.30
CA LYS A 28 -9.65 14.08 -12.19
C LYS A 28 -9.50 14.87 -13.48
N GLN A 29 -9.01 16.10 -13.39
CA GLN A 29 -8.86 16.98 -14.54
C GLN A 29 -7.76 16.48 -15.48
N THR A 30 -6.65 15.96 -14.94
CA THR A 30 -5.47 15.58 -15.72
C THR A 30 -5.41 14.11 -16.09
N HIS A 31 -6.38 13.30 -15.65
CA HIS A 31 -6.35 11.84 -15.80
C HIS A 31 -5.09 11.21 -15.20
N ALA A 32 -4.71 11.68 -14.01
CA ALA A 32 -3.42 11.37 -13.41
C ALA A 32 -3.25 9.88 -13.06
N LEU A 33 -2.00 9.43 -13.11
CA LEU A 33 -1.55 8.24 -12.39
C LEU A 33 -0.97 8.69 -11.04
N ILE A 34 -1.64 8.35 -9.95
CA ILE A 34 -1.19 8.61 -8.58
C ILE A 34 -0.29 7.46 -8.16
N ILE A 35 0.96 7.77 -7.82
CA ILE A 35 1.95 6.82 -7.31
C ILE A 35 2.14 7.10 -5.82
N CYS A 36 1.97 6.10 -4.96
CA CYS A 36 2.23 6.25 -3.54
C CYS A 36 2.83 4.99 -2.90
N SER A 37 3.42 5.17 -1.73
CA SER A 37 3.74 4.04 -0.85
C SER A 37 2.42 3.39 -0.42
N GLY A 38 2.33 2.07 -0.58
CA GLY A 38 1.18 1.27 -0.20
C GLY A 38 1.21 0.83 1.26
N CYS A 39 2.17 1.32 2.06
CA CYS A 39 2.12 1.18 3.51
C CYS A 39 1.27 2.30 4.12
N ASN A 40 0.42 1.92 5.07
CA ASN A 40 -0.47 2.79 5.83
C ASN A 40 0.19 3.43 7.08
N ASP A 41 1.52 3.35 7.19
CA ASP A 41 2.32 4.08 8.19
C ASP A 41 2.57 5.54 7.79
N ASP A 42 2.34 5.89 6.52
CA ASP A 42 2.39 7.27 6.02
C ASP A 42 1.02 7.97 6.13
N ALA A 43 1.02 9.15 6.75
CA ALA A 43 -0.20 9.94 6.96
C ALA A 43 -0.85 10.39 5.63
N LEU A 44 -0.04 10.57 4.58
CA LEU A 44 -0.52 10.95 3.25
C LEU A 44 -1.15 9.75 2.52
N ALA A 45 -0.53 8.56 2.58
CA ALA A 45 -1.09 7.32 2.06
C ALA A 45 -2.42 6.93 2.76
N ALA A 46 -2.46 7.05 4.10
CA ALA A 46 -3.70 6.81 4.86
C ALA A 46 -4.80 7.82 4.50
N SER A 47 -4.45 9.09 4.25
CA SER A 47 -5.39 10.11 3.78
C SER A 47 -5.88 9.83 2.35
N LEU A 48 -4.98 9.39 1.48
CA LEU A 48 -5.32 8.96 0.13
C LEU A 48 -6.39 7.86 0.18
N GLU A 49 -6.22 6.85 1.02
CA GLU A 49 -7.20 5.77 1.17
C GLU A 49 -8.58 6.31 1.62
N ARG A 50 -8.62 7.14 2.67
CA ARG A 50 -9.88 7.72 3.20
C ARG A 50 -10.61 8.60 2.19
N VAL A 51 -9.90 9.29 1.31
CA VAL A 51 -10.47 10.28 0.37
C VAL A 51 -10.72 9.69 -1.01
N VAL A 52 -9.79 8.88 -1.51
CA VAL A 52 -9.77 8.40 -2.89
C VAL A 52 -10.56 7.10 -3.06
N VAL A 53 -10.57 6.19 -2.08
CA VAL A 53 -11.38 4.95 -2.16
C VAL A 53 -12.87 5.27 -2.38
N PRO A 54 -13.52 6.13 -1.57
CA PRO A 54 -14.93 6.44 -1.77
C PRO A 54 -15.20 7.05 -3.15
N GLU A 55 -14.27 7.84 -3.65
CA GLU A 55 -14.41 8.50 -4.94
C GLU A 55 -14.23 7.54 -6.12
N GLN A 56 -13.25 6.64 -6.06
CA GLN A 56 -13.09 5.56 -7.05
C GLN A 56 -14.32 4.65 -7.08
N VAL A 57 -14.88 4.31 -5.91
CA VAL A 57 -16.12 3.53 -5.81
C VAL A 57 -17.28 4.29 -6.45
N ARG A 58 -17.43 5.60 -6.16
CA ARG A 58 -18.48 6.46 -6.71
C ARG A 58 -18.39 6.60 -8.24
N LEU A 59 -17.17 6.70 -8.79
CA LEU A 59 -16.94 6.86 -10.22
C LEU A 59 -16.90 5.54 -10.99
N GLY A 60 -16.59 4.43 -10.30
CA GLY A 60 -16.50 3.09 -10.87
C GLY A 60 -15.59 3.05 -12.11
N LYS A 61 -16.11 2.49 -13.21
CA LYS A 61 -15.39 2.38 -14.48
C LYS A 61 -15.06 3.73 -15.12
N ASN A 62 -15.77 4.80 -14.73
CA ASN A 62 -15.57 6.15 -15.24
C ASN A 62 -14.55 6.96 -14.43
N CYS A 63 -13.82 6.32 -13.51
CA CYS A 63 -12.76 6.99 -12.76
C CYS A 63 -11.62 7.43 -13.71
N PRO A 64 -11.39 8.74 -13.89
CA PRO A 64 -10.45 9.26 -14.87
C PRO A 64 -8.98 9.13 -14.44
N PHE A 65 -8.72 8.87 -13.16
CA PHE A 65 -7.38 8.67 -12.61
C PHE A 65 -7.19 7.23 -12.14
N LYS A 66 -5.93 6.84 -11.95
CA LYS A 66 -5.52 5.53 -11.42
C LYS A 66 -4.61 5.71 -10.21
N VAL A 67 -4.65 4.76 -9.30
CA VAL A 67 -3.74 4.71 -8.14
C VAL A 67 -2.89 3.45 -8.28
N LEU A 68 -1.58 3.65 -8.23
CA LEU A 68 -0.55 2.62 -8.22
C LEU A 68 0.20 2.70 -6.90
N THR A 69 0.36 1.56 -6.25
CA THR A 69 0.99 1.49 -4.93
C THR A 69 2.17 0.56 -4.89
N PHE A 70 3.17 0.96 -4.12
CA PHE A 70 4.40 0.21 -3.91
C PHE A 70 4.52 -0.17 -2.44
N VAL A 71 4.67 -1.45 -2.17
CA VAL A 71 4.77 -1.97 -0.80
C VAL A 71 6.10 -2.67 -0.62
N TRP A 72 6.62 -2.60 0.60
CA TRP A 72 7.77 -3.42 0.98
C TRP A 72 7.33 -4.88 1.06
N SER A 73 8.15 -5.75 0.47
CA SER A 73 7.76 -7.13 0.17
C SER A 73 7.49 -7.96 1.42
N PHE A 74 8.24 -7.75 2.50
CA PHE A 74 8.26 -8.66 3.63
C PHE A 74 6.90 -8.80 4.34
N GLU A 75 6.27 -7.70 4.74
CA GLU A 75 4.98 -7.75 5.46
C GLU A 75 3.82 -8.20 4.57
N VAL A 76 3.80 -7.71 3.33
CA VAL A 76 2.76 -8.07 2.37
C VAL A 76 2.86 -9.54 2.01
N HIS A 77 4.07 -10.10 1.90
CA HIS A 77 4.27 -11.53 1.72
C HIS A 77 3.89 -12.34 2.96
N TYR A 78 4.21 -11.87 4.17
CA TYR A 78 3.80 -12.56 5.39
C TYR A 78 2.27 -12.63 5.51
N LYS A 79 1.57 -11.51 5.33
CA LYS A 79 0.10 -11.47 5.35
C LYS A 79 -0.50 -12.27 4.19
N ALA A 80 0.10 -12.23 3.01
CA ALA A 80 -0.32 -13.06 1.88
C ALA A 80 -0.19 -14.56 2.19
N TYR A 81 0.90 -14.99 2.82
CA TYR A 81 1.12 -16.36 3.26
C TYR A 81 0.11 -16.79 4.33
N MET A 82 -0.13 -15.95 5.33
CA MET A 82 -1.12 -16.19 6.39
C MET A 82 -2.57 -16.09 5.88
N ASN A 83 -2.77 -15.70 4.61
CA ASN A 83 -4.06 -15.41 4.00
C ASN A 83 -4.88 -14.35 4.77
N GLU A 84 -4.19 -13.29 5.23
CA GLU A 84 -4.76 -12.18 5.99
C GLU A 84 -4.88 -10.90 5.16
N GLY A 85 -5.89 -10.09 5.49
CA GLY A 85 -6.04 -8.75 4.93
C GLY A 85 -6.25 -8.72 3.41
N ILE A 86 -5.86 -7.60 2.80
CA ILE A 86 -5.96 -7.42 1.34
C ILE A 86 -4.89 -8.26 0.63
N ALA A 87 -3.69 -8.37 1.21
CA ALA A 87 -2.59 -9.16 0.65
C ALA A 87 -2.95 -10.64 0.48
N GLY A 88 -3.57 -11.26 1.49
CA GLY A 88 -4.07 -12.65 1.42
C GLY A 88 -5.10 -12.84 0.31
N LYS A 89 -6.07 -11.93 0.23
CA LYS A 89 -7.08 -11.97 -0.84
C LYS A 89 -6.44 -11.89 -2.23
N VAL A 90 -5.56 -10.92 -2.47
CA VAL A 90 -4.89 -10.76 -3.76
C VAL A 90 -4.03 -11.99 -4.11
N ALA A 91 -3.34 -12.57 -3.12
CA ALA A 91 -2.56 -13.78 -3.33
C ALA A 91 -3.42 -14.98 -3.73
N SER A 92 -4.59 -15.18 -3.09
CA SER A 92 -5.52 -16.26 -3.46
C SER A 92 -6.08 -16.11 -4.89
N GLU A 93 -6.21 -14.87 -5.37
CA GLU A 93 -6.70 -14.56 -6.71
C GLU A 93 -5.57 -14.53 -7.77
N CYS A 94 -4.30 -14.57 -7.35
CA CYS A 94 -3.13 -14.46 -8.22
C CYS A 94 -2.27 -15.73 -8.21
N ASN A 95 -2.51 -16.65 -9.15
CA ASN A 95 -1.78 -17.92 -9.28
C ASN A 95 -0.25 -17.76 -9.27
N SER A 96 0.26 -16.78 -10.02
CA SER A 96 1.70 -16.52 -10.13
C SER A 96 2.32 -16.08 -8.81
N TRP A 97 1.54 -15.46 -7.93
CA TRP A 97 1.99 -15.06 -6.60
C TRP A 97 1.86 -16.24 -5.63
N GLY A 98 0.72 -16.93 -5.64
CA GLY A 98 0.48 -18.11 -4.80
C GLY A 98 1.56 -19.19 -4.93
N ILE A 99 2.01 -19.49 -6.15
CA ILE A 99 3.08 -20.48 -6.40
C ILE A 99 4.41 -20.07 -5.75
N ARG A 100 4.69 -18.76 -5.64
CA ARG A 100 5.94 -18.23 -5.11
C ARG A 100 5.92 -18.02 -3.60
N LEU A 101 4.73 -18.01 -2.97
CA LEU A 101 4.60 -17.75 -1.53
C LEU A 101 5.38 -18.73 -0.68
N GLU A 102 5.39 -20.02 -1.03
CA GLU A 102 6.06 -21.04 -0.25
C GLU A 102 7.59 -20.85 -0.26
N ALA A 103 8.16 -20.58 -1.44
CA ALA A 103 9.59 -20.29 -1.60
C ALA A 103 10.01 -18.97 -0.93
N LEU A 104 9.19 -17.93 -1.06
CA LEU A 104 9.43 -16.63 -0.40
C LEU A 104 9.34 -16.75 1.12
N THR A 105 8.37 -17.50 1.64
CA THR A 105 8.19 -17.72 3.08
C THR A 105 9.39 -18.46 3.67
N GLN A 106 9.88 -19.50 2.98
CA GLN A 106 11.05 -20.24 3.42
C GLN A 106 12.29 -19.33 3.49
N PHE A 107 12.51 -18.48 2.48
CA PHE A 107 13.58 -17.48 2.47
C PHE A 107 13.43 -16.43 3.58
N MET A 108 12.21 -15.96 3.82
CA MET A 108 11.91 -14.96 4.85
C MET A 108 12.05 -15.50 6.27
N ALA A 109 11.78 -16.79 6.51
CA ALA A 109 11.99 -17.42 7.82
C ALA A 109 13.46 -17.40 8.26
N ASP A 110 14.39 -17.38 7.31
CA ASP A 110 15.83 -17.30 7.55
C ASP A 110 16.31 -15.85 7.78
N TYR A 111 15.54 -14.85 7.33
CA TYR A 111 15.85 -13.43 7.49
C TYR A 111 15.37 -12.94 8.86
N GLN A 112 16.27 -12.90 9.84
CA GLN A 112 15.98 -12.66 11.27
C GLN A 112 15.50 -11.25 11.65
N ASP A 113 15.20 -10.35 10.69
CA ASP A 113 14.74 -9.00 11.05
C ASP A 113 13.24 -9.00 11.37
N LYS A 114 12.94 -8.95 12.67
CA LYS A 114 11.58 -9.00 13.23
C LYS A 114 10.95 -7.61 13.41
N ASN A 115 11.59 -6.55 12.93
CA ASN A 115 11.02 -5.21 12.94
C ASN A 115 10.01 -5.05 11.79
N LEU A 116 8.95 -5.84 11.85
CA LEU A 116 7.77 -5.72 11.00
C LEU A 116 7.14 -4.35 11.26
N GLN A 117 7.04 -3.49 10.25
CA GLN A 117 6.06 -2.41 10.27
C GLN A 117 4.65 -3.04 10.37
N ARG A 118 3.70 -2.27 10.90
CA ARG A 118 2.33 -2.75 11.14
C ARG A 118 1.46 -2.68 9.88
N ALA A 119 2.05 -2.54 8.69
CA ALA A 119 1.34 -1.99 7.55
C ALA A 119 0.62 -3.06 6.69
N ASP A 120 -0.44 -2.67 5.98
CA ASP A 120 -1.15 -3.51 4.99
C ASP A 120 -1.28 -2.74 3.67
N MET A 121 -1.64 -3.44 2.59
CA MET A 121 -1.93 -2.84 1.30
C MET A 121 -3.15 -1.91 1.39
N ILE A 122 -3.06 -0.72 0.80
CA ILE A 122 -4.20 0.21 0.74
C ILE A 122 -5.26 -0.26 -0.27
N GLN A 123 -6.54 -0.07 0.08
CA GLN A 123 -7.66 -0.53 -0.75
C GLN A 123 -7.83 0.26 -2.06
N SER A 124 -7.32 1.49 -2.14
CA SER A 124 -7.45 2.35 -3.34
C SER A 124 -6.61 1.89 -4.54
N SER A 125 -5.72 0.91 -4.34
CA SER A 125 -4.80 0.46 -5.38
C SER A 125 -5.54 -0.20 -6.54
N SER A 126 -5.46 0.41 -7.72
CA SER A 126 -5.95 -0.22 -8.96
C SER A 126 -4.95 -1.23 -9.51
N HIS A 127 -3.67 -1.02 -9.24
CA HIS A 127 -2.54 -1.85 -9.62
C HIS A 127 -1.54 -1.84 -8.47
N VAL A 128 -0.81 -2.94 -8.29
CA VAL A 128 0.13 -3.13 -7.21
C VAL A 128 1.43 -3.64 -7.80
N ILE A 129 2.54 -3.01 -7.41
CA ILE A 129 3.88 -3.50 -7.72
C ILE A 129 4.57 -3.79 -6.39
N VAL A 130 4.86 -5.06 -6.15
CA VAL A 130 5.67 -5.50 -5.01
C VAL A 130 7.11 -5.59 -5.50
N PHE A 131 8.00 -4.83 -4.88
CA PHE A 131 9.43 -4.95 -5.14
C PHE A 131 10.03 -5.95 -4.15
N GLU A 132 10.45 -7.10 -4.65
CA GLU A 132 11.34 -8.00 -3.93
C GLU A 132 12.75 -7.39 -3.97
N THR A 133 13.13 -6.63 -2.94
CA THR A 133 14.49 -6.11 -2.79
C THR A 133 15.32 -7.10 -1.98
N PHE A 134 16.34 -7.68 -2.60
CA PHE A 134 17.40 -8.42 -1.91
C PHE A 134 18.49 -7.40 -1.53
N GLU A 135 18.37 -6.74 -0.39
CA GLU A 135 19.39 -5.77 0.05
C GLU A 135 20.72 -6.44 0.45
N ASP A 136 20.72 -7.74 0.76
CA ASP A 136 21.92 -8.50 1.14
C ASP A 136 22.28 -9.64 0.17
N GLY A 137 21.94 -9.48 -1.11
CA GLY A 137 22.49 -10.33 -2.17
C GLY A 137 23.98 -10.07 -2.35
N LYS A 138 24.85 -10.50 -1.42
CA LYS A 138 26.24 -10.79 -1.76
C LYS A 138 26.17 -11.95 -2.75
N THR A 139 26.16 -11.63 -4.04
CA THR A 139 26.64 -12.56 -5.06
C THR A 139 28.11 -12.81 -4.76
N GLN A 140 28.40 -13.80 -3.91
CA GLN A 140 29.70 -14.43 -3.92
C GLN A 140 29.78 -15.16 -5.27
N MET A 141 30.40 -14.49 -6.25
CA MET A 141 31.07 -15.20 -7.35
C MET A 141 32.31 -15.89 -6.82
#